data_AF-A0A371BFI9-F1
#
_entry.id   AF-A0A371BFI9-F1
#
_cell.length_a   1.000
_cell.length_b   1.000
_cell.length_c   1.000
_cell.angle_alpha   90.00
_cell.angle_beta   90.00
_cell.angle_gamma   90.00
#
_symmetry.space_group_name_H-M   'P 1'
#
loop_
_entity.id
_entity.type
_entity.pdbx_description
1 polymer ?
#
loop_
_entity_poly.entity_id
_entity_poly.type
_entity_poly.pdbx_seq_one_letter_code
_entity_poly.pdbx_strand_id
1 'polypeptide(L)'
;MDTGDGEWIASRNLTEQDNHVEGSRDSFRWEPKAAIEFQPGAMLKWSINYHQLDTKARSKPPADRDIGVLLYFNFAVLKEQGEPRKPENSWLHLFRSTDPKERRLGATSLATDMWWDKFRDGSISGKASLPLDHLLAFGQGYDALAWDIQSAPDQFRATQKLARGMLPIAAMRNRLDAIPKLRKMLDKKTARYKQECDIPLTVVQ
;
A
#
# COMPACT_ATOMS: atom_id res chain seq x y z
N MET A 1 6.41 11.42 -15.09
CA MET A 1 5.06 11.46 -14.50
C MET A 1 5.23 11.49 -13.00
N ASP A 2 4.71 12.53 -12.35
CA ASP A 2 4.78 12.68 -10.90
C ASP A 2 3.71 11.79 -10.24
N THR A 3 4.05 10.53 -10.03
CA THR A 3 3.17 9.52 -9.41
C THR A 3 3.16 9.62 -7.88
N GLY A 4 3.67 10.73 -7.33
CA GLY A 4 3.77 10.97 -5.89
C GLY A 4 2.55 11.66 -5.28
N ASP A 5 1.59 12.09 -6.08
CA ASP A 5 0.47 12.89 -5.57
C ASP A 5 -0.63 12.01 -4.95
N GLY A 6 -0.96 12.29 -3.70
CA GLY A 6 -1.82 11.42 -2.88
C GLY A 6 -2.32 12.13 -1.63
N GLU A 7 -3.13 11.42 -0.85
CA GLU A 7 -3.73 11.93 0.37
C GLU A 7 -3.54 10.98 1.54
N TRP A 8 -3.48 11.56 2.74
CA TRP A 8 -3.46 10.81 3.98
C TRP A 8 -4.87 10.73 4.56
N ILE A 9 -5.31 9.50 4.81
CA ILE A 9 -6.48 9.18 5.60
C ILE A 9 -5.99 8.77 6.98
N ALA A 10 -6.30 9.59 7.98
CA ALA A 10 -5.95 9.35 9.37
C ALA A 10 -7.23 9.15 10.18
N SER A 11 -7.29 8.08 10.96
CA SER A 11 -8.42 7.79 11.85
C SER A 11 -7.95 7.38 13.23
N ARG A 12 -8.81 7.58 14.22
CA ARG A 12 -8.60 7.16 15.60
C ARG A 12 -9.85 6.50 16.12
N ASN A 13 -9.67 5.31 16.69
CA ASN A 13 -10.70 4.68 17.49
C ASN A 13 -10.69 5.30 18.89
N LEU A 14 -11.88 5.60 19.39
CA LEU A 14 -12.09 6.14 20.72
C LEU A 14 -12.73 5.07 21.60
N THR A 15 -12.32 5.03 22.86
CA THR A 15 -12.98 4.28 23.91
C THR A 15 -13.49 5.28 24.93
N GLU A 16 -14.75 5.13 25.33
CA GLU A 16 -15.35 5.93 26.38
C GLU A 16 -15.61 5.06 27.62
N GLN A 17 -15.08 5.50 28.76
CA GLN A 17 -15.31 4.86 30.05
C GLN A 17 -15.40 5.94 31.13
N ASP A 18 -16.41 5.87 32.01
CA ASP A 18 -16.61 6.81 33.12
C ASP A 18 -16.55 8.30 32.70
N ASN A 19 -17.22 8.65 31.59
CA ASN A 19 -17.19 9.98 30.95
C ASN A 19 -15.80 10.45 30.46
N HIS A 20 -14.78 9.60 30.52
CA HIS A 20 -13.47 9.83 29.92
C HIS A 20 -13.41 9.23 28.52
N VAL A 21 -13.03 10.04 27.54
CA VAL A 21 -12.83 9.60 26.15
C VAL A 21 -11.34 9.56 25.87
N GLU A 22 -10.81 8.39 25.58
CA GLU A 22 -9.41 8.19 25.19
C GLU A 22 -9.28 7.58 23.81
N GLY A 23 -8.19 7.91 23.11
CA GLY A 23 -7.85 7.23 21.87
C GLY A 23 -7.29 5.84 22.17
N SER A 24 -7.84 4.79 21.57
CA SER A 24 -7.35 3.41 21.73
C SER A 24 -6.45 2.94 20.58
N ARG A 25 -6.68 3.41 19.35
CA ARG A 25 -5.90 3.00 18.18
C ARG A 25 -5.84 4.10 17.13
N ASP A 26 -4.66 4.36 16.58
CA ASP A 26 -4.51 5.29 15.46
C ASP A 26 -4.19 4.50 14.19
N SER A 27 -4.82 4.87 13.08
CA SER A 27 -4.57 4.31 11.76
C SER A 27 -4.23 5.42 10.78
N PHE A 28 -3.14 5.25 10.05
CA PHE A 28 -2.71 6.18 9.02
C PHE A 28 -2.56 5.41 7.72
N ARG A 29 -3.25 5.88 6.68
CA ARG A 29 -3.20 5.30 5.35
C ARG A 29 -2.92 6.40 4.33
N TRP A 30 -1.84 6.28 3.59
CA TRP A 30 -1.60 7.13 2.43
C TRP A 30 -2.06 6.43 1.17
N GLU A 31 -2.81 7.12 0.33
CA GLU A 31 -3.25 6.62 -0.96
C GLU A 31 -2.93 7.61 -2.09
N PRO A 32 -2.50 7.12 -3.26
CA PRO A 32 -2.25 7.95 -4.42
C PRO A 32 -3.60 8.33 -5.05
N LYS A 33 -3.67 9.55 -5.59
CA LYS A 33 -4.86 10.06 -6.28
C LYS A 33 -5.14 9.30 -7.58
N ALA A 34 -4.08 8.87 -8.25
CA ALA A 34 -4.16 8.18 -9.53
C ALA A 34 -3.44 6.83 -9.45
N ALA A 35 -3.99 5.84 -10.15
CA ALA A 35 -3.27 4.61 -10.43
C ALA A 35 -2.37 4.79 -11.67
N ILE A 36 -1.31 4.00 -11.74
CA ILE A 36 -0.33 4.01 -12.83
C ILE A 36 -0.72 2.93 -13.84
N GLU A 37 -1.05 3.32 -15.07
CA GLU A 37 -1.22 2.33 -16.14
C GLU A 37 0.16 1.78 -16.54
N PHE A 38 0.34 0.46 -16.47
CA PHE A 38 1.61 -0.19 -16.81
C PHE A 38 1.54 -1.05 -18.08
N GLN A 39 0.32 -1.37 -18.52
CA GLN A 39 0.00 -1.96 -19.82
C GLN A 39 -1.49 -1.66 -20.10
N PRO A 40 -1.95 -1.74 -21.36
CA PRO A 40 -3.34 -1.46 -21.69
C PRO A 40 -4.31 -2.19 -20.77
N GLY A 41 -5.18 -1.44 -20.10
CA GLY A 41 -6.20 -2.00 -19.21
C GLY A 41 -5.66 -2.60 -17.90
N ALA A 42 -4.40 -2.35 -17.52
CA ALA A 42 -3.88 -2.76 -16.23
C ALA A 42 -3.20 -1.63 -15.45
N MET A 43 -3.60 -1.52 -14.19
CA MET A 43 -3.33 -0.38 -13.32
C MET A 43 -2.64 -0.82 -12.03
N LEU A 44 -1.61 -0.09 -11.61
CA LEU A 44 -0.92 -0.25 -10.34
C LEU A 44 -1.28 0.92 -9.41
N LYS A 45 -1.78 0.62 -8.22
CA LYS A 45 -1.90 1.55 -7.10
C LYS A 45 -1.02 1.05 -5.96
N TRP A 46 -0.25 1.92 -5.32
CA TRP A 46 0.49 1.58 -4.10
C TRP A 46 -0.03 2.39 -2.93
N SER A 47 0.00 1.88 -1.71
CA SER A 47 -0.41 2.61 -0.52
C SER A 47 0.56 2.36 0.63
N ILE A 48 0.57 3.27 1.60
CA ILE A 48 1.33 3.10 2.85
C ILE A 48 0.33 2.97 3.99
N ASN A 49 0.46 1.94 4.80
CA ASN A 49 -0.40 1.68 5.94
C ASN A 49 0.41 1.60 7.23
N TYR A 50 -0.09 2.25 8.27
CA TYR A 50 0.46 2.20 9.60
C TYR A 50 -0.64 2.13 10.65
N HIS A 51 -0.53 1.16 11.56
CA HIS A 51 -1.42 1.02 12.70
C HIS A 51 -0.63 1.14 14.01
N GLN A 52 -0.88 2.19 14.77
CA GLN A 52 -0.34 2.34 16.12
C GLN A 52 -1.26 1.57 17.08
N LEU A 53 -0.75 0.44 17.60
CA LEU A 53 -1.47 -0.38 18.57
C LEU A 53 -1.21 0.06 20.02
N ASP A 54 0.00 0.55 20.31
CA ASP A 54 0.37 1.01 21.64
C ASP A 54 0.17 2.52 21.79
N THR A 55 -0.70 2.92 22.72
CA THR A 55 -0.99 4.33 23.02
C THR A 55 0.20 5.05 23.67
N LYS A 56 1.11 4.34 24.36
CA LYS A 56 2.31 4.91 25.01
C LYS A 56 3.40 5.29 24.00
N ALA A 57 3.42 4.64 22.84
CA ALA A 57 4.37 4.92 21.77
C ALA A 57 3.94 6.09 20.84
N ARG A 58 2.79 6.74 21.11
CA ARG A 58 2.28 7.89 20.34
C ARG A 58 3.20 9.11 20.29
N SER A 59 4.15 9.24 21.20
CA SER A 59 5.11 10.36 21.20
C SER A 59 6.24 10.20 20.19
N LYS A 60 6.42 9.00 19.62
CA LYS A 60 7.52 8.68 18.72
C LYS A 60 7.04 8.59 17.26
N PRO A 61 7.87 9.00 16.28
CA PRO A 61 7.65 8.63 14.88
C PRO A 61 7.63 7.11 14.72
N PRO A 62 6.85 6.56 13.77
CA PRO A 62 6.92 5.14 13.46
C PRO A 62 8.31 4.75 12.95
N ALA A 63 8.76 3.55 13.28
CA ALA A 63 9.91 2.96 12.59
C ALA A 63 9.44 2.38 11.24
N ASP A 64 10.28 2.46 10.21
CA ASP A 64 9.96 1.97 8.86
C ASP A 64 9.49 0.50 8.84
N ARG A 65 10.00 -0.34 9.75
CA ARG A 65 9.60 -1.74 9.90
C ARG A 65 8.13 -1.94 10.33
N ASP A 66 7.54 -0.94 10.97
CA ASP A 66 6.14 -0.98 11.42
C ASP A 66 5.19 -0.49 10.31
N ILE A 67 5.74 -0.10 9.16
CA ILE A 67 5.01 0.45 8.02
C ILE A 67 4.86 -0.61 6.93
N GLY A 68 3.62 -0.89 6.54
CA GLY A 68 3.32 -1.74 5.40
C GLY A 68 3.16 -0.94 4.12
N VAL A 69 3.86 -1.31 3.06
CA VAL A 69 3.61 -0.88 1.69
C VAL A 69 2.73 -1.92 1.01
N LEU A 70 1.57 -1.51 0.51
CA LEU A 70 0.67 -2.38 -0.24
C LEU A 70 0.72 -2.00 -1.72
N LEU A 71 0.80 -3.00 -2.58
CA LEU A 71 0.77 -2.85 -4.03
C LEU A 71 -0.48 -3.55 -4.54
N TYR A 72 -1.32 -2.83 -5.27
CA TYR A 72 -2.58 -3.28 -5.83
C TYR A 72 -2.51 -3.20 -7.34
N PHE A 73 -2.66 -4.34 -7.99
CA PHE A 73 -2.66 -4.48 -9.44
C PHE A 73 -4.08 -4.82 -9.88
N ASN A 74 -4.66 -4.04 -10.78
CA ASN A 74 -5.95 -4.34 -11.39
C ASN A 74 -5.75 -4.65 -12.86
N PHE A 75 -6.37 -5.71 -13.36
CA PHE A 75 -6.34 -6.11 -14.76
C PHE A 75 -7.78 -6.17 -15.27
N ALA A 76 -8.11 -5.25 -16.16
CA ALA A 76 -9.41 -5.19 -16.80
C ALA A 76 -9.59 -6.36 -17.78
N VAL A 77 -10.85 -6.71 -18.04
CA VAL A 77 -11.19 -7.62 -19.13
C VAL A 77 -11.06 -6.85 -20.45
N LEU A 78 -10.07 -7.21 -21.24
CA LEU A 78 -9.94 -6.71 -22.60
C LEU A 78 -10.73 -7.63 -23.53
N LYS A 79 -11.79 -7.10 -24.17
CA LYS A 79 -12.73 -7.87 -25.01
C LYS A 79 -12.04 -8.71 -26.10
N GLU A 80 -10.88 -8.26 -26.59
CA GLU A 80 -10.08 -8.93 -27.63
C GLU A 80 -9.19 -10.06 -27.10
N GLN A 81 -8.93 -10.10 -25.79
CA GLN A 81 -7.97 -11.03 -25.15
C GLN A 81 -8.64 -12.10 -24.28
N GLY A 82 -9.98 -12.08 -24.19
CA GLY A 82 -10.75 -12.99 -23.34
C GLY A 82 -10.69 -12.62 -21.85
N GLU A 83 -11.29 -13.46 -21.01
CA GLU A 83 -11.27 -13.25 -19.56
C GLU A 83 -9.86 -13.54 -18.97
N PRO A 84 -9.31 -12.64 -18.13
CA PRO A 84 -8.10 -12.91 -17.40
C PRO A 84 -8.26 -14.13 -16.49
N ARG A 85 -7.33 -15.09 -16.59
CA ARG A 85 -7.27 -16.21 -15.64
C ARG A 85 -6.53 -15.78 -14.38
N LYS A 86 -7.16 -15.98 -13.22
CA LYS A 86 -6.52 -15.79 -11.92
C LYS A 86 -5.31 -16.74 -11.79
N PRO A 87 -4.09 -16.22 -11.50
CA PRO A 87 -2.95 -17.05 -11.18
C PRO A 87 -3.17 -17.81 -9.85
N GLU A 88 -2.79 -19.09 -9.80
CA GLU A 88 -2.94 -19.91 -8.58
C GLU A 88 -1.84 -19.58 -7.56
N ASN A 89 -0.59 -19.50 -8.01
CA ASN A 89 0.58 -19.14 -7.20
C ASN A 89 1.49 -18.22 -8.02
N SER A 90 1.84 -17.06 -7.47
CA SER A 90 2.73 -16.12 -8.12
C SER A 90 3.42 -15.20 -7.11
N TRP A 91 4.56 -14.66 -7.50
CA TRP A 91 5.37 -13.75 -6.69
C TRP A 91 5.55 -12.42 -7.42
N LEU A 92 5.60 -11.36 -6.63
CA LEU A 92 6.14 -10.08 -7.07
C LEU A 92 7.64 -10.08 -6.79
N HIS A 93 8.44 -9.89 -7.83
CA HIS A 93 9.88 -9.71 -7.74
C HIS A 93 10.24 -8.26 -8.01
N LEU A 94 11.01 -7.65 -7.12
CA LEU A 94 11.57 -6.30 -7.25
C LEU A 94 13.06 -6.39 -7.58
N PHE A 95 13.50 -5.57 -8.52
CA PHE A 95 14.86 -5.51 -9.04
C PHE A 95 15.37 -4.07 -9.04
N ARG A 96 16.65 -3.92 -8.71
CA ARG A 96 17.36 -2.63 -8.78
C ARG A 96 17.61 -2.18 -10.22
N SER A 97 17.97 -3.11 -11.10
CA SER A 97 18.25 -2.81 -12.51
C SER A 97 16.99 -2.86 -13.36
N THR A 98 16.85 -1.87 -14.25
CA THR A 98 15.82 -1.87 -15.29
C THR A 98 16.20 -2.74 -16.49
N ASP A 99 17.47 -3.10 -16.67
CA ASP A 99 17.94 -3.91 -17.79
C ASP A 99 17.66 -5.42 -17.57
N PRO A 100 16.83 -6.06 -18.41
CA PRO A 100 16.57 -7.49 -18.35
C PRO A 100 17.83 -8.37 -18.47
N LYS A 101 18.90 -7.90 -19.14
CA LYS A 101 20.15 -8.65 -19.29
C LYS A 101 20.92 -8.71 -17.97
N GLU A 102 21.00 -7.58 -17.26
CA GLU A 102 21.61 -7.52 -15.92
C GLU A 102 20.82 -8.36 -14.91
N ARG A 103 19.48 -8.45 -15.06
CA ARG A 103 18.65 -9.31 -14.21
C ARG A 103 18.90 -10.81 -14.39
N ARG A 104 19.31 -11.24 -15.59
CA ARG A 104 19.56 -12.67 -15.89
C ARG A 104 20.89 -13.17 -15.33
N LEU A 105 21.82 -12.26 -15.03
CA LEU A 105 23.16 -12.57 -14.54
C LEU A 105 23.22 -12.39 -13.02
N GLY A 106 22.67 -13.34 -12.27
CA GLY A 106 22.86 -13.42 -10.81
C GLY A 106 22.18 -12.31 -10.00
N ALA A 107 21.22 -11.58 -10.56
CA ALA A 107 20.52 -10.53 -9.82
C ALA A 107 19.67 -11.13 -8.70
N THR A 108 19.90 -10.64 -7.48
CA THR A 108 19.02 -10.89 -6.34
C THR A 108 17.80 -9.99 -6.43
N SER A 109 16.62 -10.58 -6.29
CA SER A 109 15.35 -9.85 -6.23
C SER A 109 14.79 -9.87 -4.82
N LEU A 110 14.16 -8.78 -4.39
CA LEU A 110 13.27 -8.82 -3.24
C LEU A 110 11.93 -9.38 -3.69
N ALA A 111 11.50 -10.50 -3.12
CA ALA A 111 10.29 -11.21 -3.52
C ALA A 111 9.22 -11.23 -2.41
N THR A 112 7.95 -11.19 -2.80
CA THR A 112 6.80 -11.43 -1.92
C THR A 112 5.72 -12.18 -2.67
N ASP A 113 4.90 -12.93 -1.93
CA ASP A 113 3.72 -13.58 -2.48
C ASP A 113 2.71 -12.54 -2.99
N MET A 114 1.95 -12.94 -4.01
CA MET A 114 0.81 -12.22 -4.53
C MET A 114 -0.49 -12.91 -4.10
N TRP A 115 -1.44 -12.14 -3.58
CA TRP A 115 -2.80 -12.57 -3.33
C TRP A 115 -3.71 -12.09 -4.46
N TRP A 116 -4.56 -12.97 -4.98
CA TRP A 116 -5.41 -12.64 -6.13
C TRP A 116 -6.88 -12.79 -5.83
N ASP A 117 -7.68 -11.90 -6.40
CA ASP A 117 -9.15 -11.95 -6.40
C ASP A 117 -9.67 -11.84 -7.84
N LYS A 118 -10.76 -12.55 -8.15
CA LYS A 118 -11.50 -12.43 -9.42
C LYS A 118 -12.86 -11.82 -9.10
N PHE A 119 -13.23 -10.77 -9.83
CA PHE A 119 -14.50 -10.09 -9.68
C PHE A 119 -15.56 -10.65 -10.64
N ARG A 120 -16.82 -10.30 -10.40
CA ARG A 120 -17.98 -10.78 -11.17
C ARG A 120 -17.95 -10.33 -12.63
N ASP A 121 -17.36 -9.18 -12.90
CA ASP A 121 -17.19 -8.64 -14.26
C ASP A 121 -16.04 -9.31 -15.03
N GLY A 122 -15.42 -10.34 -14.43
CA GLY A 122 -14.31 -11.09 -15.02
C GLY A 122 -12.94 -10.45 -14.78
N SER A 123 -12.86 -9.22 -14.25
CA SER A 123 -11.60 -8.57 -13.94
C SER A 123 -10.87 -9.29 -12.79
N ILE A 124 -9.55 -9.17 -12.75
CA ILE A 124 -8.74 -9.74 -11.67
C ILE A 124 -7.95 -8.63 -10.97
N SER A 125 -7.83 -8.75 -9.65
CA SER A 125 -6.90 -7.94 -8.87
C SER A 125 -5.85 -8.80 -8.20
N GLY A 126 -4.63 -8.29 -8.16
CA GLY A 126 -3.51 -8.84 -7.42
C GLY A 126 -3.08 -7.87 -6.32
N LYS A 127 -2.65 -8.39 -5.19
CA LYS A 127 -2.15 -7.63 -4.05
C LYS A 127 -0.83 -8.19 -3.57
N ALA A 128 0.13 -7.34 -3.31
CA ALA A 128 1.37 -7.66 -2.59
C ALA A 128 1.53 -6.72 -1.39
N SER A 129 2.22 -7.19 -0.35
CA SER A 129 2.51 -6.41 0.86
C SER A 129 3.95 -6.60 1.25
N LEU A 130 4.66 -5.51 1.50
CA LEU A 130 6.06 -5.52 1.92
C LEU A 130 6.26 -4.51 3.05
N PRO A 131 7.09 -4.82 4.07
CA PRO A 131 7.59 -3.83 4.99
C PRO A 131 8.35 -2.71 4.26
N LEU A 132 8.15 -1.46 4.66
CA LEU A 132 8.80 -0.32 4.01
C LEU A 132 10.32 -0.36 4.22
N ASP A 133 10.81 -0.78 5.39
CA ASP A 133 12.23 -0.91 5.68
C ASP A 133 12.94 -1.88 4.71
N HIS A 134 12.33 -3.03 4.44
CA HIS A 134 12.85 -3.99 3.45
C HIS A 134 12.91 -3.37 2.06
N LEU A 135 11.88 -2.63 1.67
CA LEU A 135 11.81 -1.97 0.37
C LEU A 135 12.87 -0.86 0.23
N LEU A 136 13.03 -0.02 1.26
CA LEU A 136 13.99 1.09 1.27
C LEU A 136 15.43 0.60 1.37
N ALA A 137 15.70 -0.45 2.15
CA ALA A 137 17.02 -1.07 2.24
C ALA A 137 17.39 -1.75 0.92
N PHE A 138 16.45 -2.49 0.32
CA PHE A 138 16.70 -3.10 -0.98
C PHE A 138 16.90 -2.05 -2.07
N GLY A 139 16.10 -0.98 -2.08
CA GLY A 139 16.15 0.10 -3.06
C GLY A 139 17.13 1.24 -2.78
N GLN A 140 18.02 1.10 -1.80
CA GLN A 140 18.96 2.17 -1.45
C GLN A 140 19.79 2.61 -2.66
N GLY A 141 19.80 3.92 -2.92
CA GLY A 141 20.52 4.53 -4.06
C GLY A 141 19.74 4.55 -5.37
N TYR A 142 18.47 4.10 -5.38
CA TYR A 142 17.60 4.09 -6.55
C TYR A 142 16.34 4.92 -6.31
N ASP A 143 15.87 5.61 -7.35
CA ASP A 143 14.60 6.36 -7.30
C ASP A 143 13.38 5.46 -7.55
N ALA A 144 13.58 4.39 -8.31
CA ALA A 144 12.56 3.42 -8.66
C ALA A 144 13.15 2.00 -8.72
N LEU A 145 12.30 1.01 -8.43
CA LEU A 145 12.60 -0.41 -8.63
C LEU A 145 11.81 -0.93 -9.81
N ALA A 146 12.43 -1.74 -10.64
CA ALA A 146 11.67 -2.52 -11.60
C ALA A 146 10.99 -3.68 -10.88
N TRP A 147 9.81 -4.07 -11.34
CA TRP A 147 9.11 -5.22 -10.82
C TRP A 147 8.63 -6.15 -11.93
N ASP A 148 8.56 -7.43 -11.61
CA ASP A 148 7.95 -8.47 -12.43
C ASP A 148 7.01 -9.29 -11.54
N ILE A 149 5.81 -9.60 -12.04
CA ILE A 149 4.94 -10.63 -11.47
C ILE A 149 5.27 -11.93 -12.19
N GLN A 150 5.64 -12.97 -11.45
CA GLN A 150 6.04 -14.26 -11.99
C GLN A 150 5.14 -15.38 -11.46
N SER A 151 4.76 -16.30 -12.34
CA SER A 151 4.04 -17.52 -11.94
C SER A 151 4.92 -18.42 -11.09
N ALA A 152 4.30 -19.42 -10.46
CA ALA A 152 5.03 -20.56 -9.97
C ALA A 152 5.86 -21.23 -11.06
N PRO A 153 7.03 -21.79 -10.67
CA PRO A 153 7.79 -22.63 -11.56
C PRO A 153 6.93 -23.82 -12.00
N ASP A 154 6.97 -24.15 -13.28
CA ASP A 154 6.37 -25.37 -13.80
C ASP A 154 7.21 -26.61 -13.42
N GLN A 155 6.80 -27.78 -13.91
CA GLN A 155 7.51 -29.05 -13.69
C GLN A 155 8.98 -29.03 -14.18
N PHE A 156 9.34 -28.11 -15.07
CA PHE A 156 10.70 -27.90 -15.58
C PHE A 156 11.41 -26.72 -14.92
N ARG A 157 10.84 -26.18 -13.82
CA ARG A 157 11.31 -25.00 -13.09
C ARG A 157 11.29 -23.71 -13.91
N ALA A 158 10.58 -23.68 -15.03
CA ALA A 158 10.40 -22.47 -15.81
C ALA A 158 9.30 -21.60 -15.17
N THR A 159 9.57 -20.32 -15.01
CA THR A 159 8.60 -19.32 -14.52
C THR A 159 8.09 -18.47 -15.68
N GLN A 160 6.78 -18.22 -15.73
CA GLN A 160 6.21 -17.30 -16.71
C GLN A 160 6.11 -15.90 -16.11
N LYS A 161 6.54 -14.89 -16.88
CA LYS A 161 6.31 -13.48 -16.54
C LYS A 161 4.89 -13.09 -16.91
N LEU A 162 4.11 -12.67 -15.92
CA LEU A 162 2.69 -12.30 -16.08
C LEU A 162 2.53 -10.80 -16.36
N ALA A 163 3.30 -9.96 -15.67
CA ALA A 163 3.31 -8.51 -15.84
C ALA A 163 4.63 -7.91 -15.37
N ARG A 164 4.90 -6.66 -15.75
CA ARG A 164 6.08 -5.92 -15.32
C ARG A 164 5.83 -4.41 -15.30
N GLY A 165 6.66 -3.69 -14.56
CA GLY A 165 6.64 -2.24 -14.57
C GLY A 165 7.70 -1.65 -13.66
N MET A 166 7.44 -0.41 -13.21
CA MET A 166 8.30 0.34 -12.30
C MET A 166 7.55 0.74 -11.04
N LEU A 167 8.24 0.76 -9.91
CA LEU A 167 7.73 1.18 -8.61
C LEU A 167 8.55 2.38 -8.11
N PRO A 168 7.95 3.56 -7.92
CA PRO A 168 8.67 4.75 -7.45
C PRO A 168 8.93 4.68 -5.94
N ILE A 169 10.13 4.28 -5.53
CA ILE A 169 10.47 4.09 -4.12
C ILE A 169 10.87 5.38 -3.41
N ALA A 170 11.51 6.33 -4.10
CA ALA A 170 11.88 7.62 -3.51
C ALA A 170 10.65 8.41 -3.04
N ALA A 171 9.52 8.27 -3.77
CA ALA A 171 8.26 8.92 -3.44
C ALA A 171 7.62 8.41 -2.14
N MET A 172 8.02 7.22 -1.65
CA MET A 172 7.47 6.59 -0.44
C MET A 172 8.15 7.08 0.83
N ARG A 173 9.48 7.28 0.78
CA ARG A 173 10.31 7.65 1.94
C ARG A 173 9.80 8.93 2.64
N ASN A 174 9.49 9.96 1.86
CA ASN A 174 9.15 11.28 2.41
C ASN A 174 7.69 11.39 2.89
N ARG A 175 6.87 10.34 2.76
CA ARG A 175 5.45 10.42 3.14
C ARG A 175 5.25 10.31 4.65
N LEU A 176 6.16 9.64 5.36
CA LEU A 176 6.04 9.39 6.79
C LEU A 176 6.16 10.65 7.65
N ASP A 177 6.81 11.70 7.13
CA ASP A 177 6.99 12.97 7.82
C ASP A 177 5.65 13.67 8.14
N ALA A 178 4.56 13.30 7.45
CA ALA A 178 3.23 13.82 7.72
C ALA A 178 2.59 13.21 8.99
N ILE A 179 2.99 12.01 9.43
CA ILE A 179 2.32 11.26 10.51
C ILE A 179 2.28 12.05 11.83
N PRO A 180 3.38 12.68 12.31
CA PRO A 180 3.33 13.49 13.52
C PRO A 180 2.31 14.63 13.47
N LYS A 181 2.16 15.29 12.31
CA LYS A 181 1.19 16.37 12.11
C LYS A 181 -0.25 15.82 12.11
N LEU A 182 -0.49 14.71 11.43
CA LEU A 182 -1.80 14.04 11.41
C LEU A 182 -2.23 13.60 12.81
N ARG A 183 -1.29 13.07 13.61
CA ARG A 183 -1.54 12.68 15.00
C ARG A 183 -2.00 13.87 15.85
N LYS A 184 -1.33 15.03 15.75
CA LYS A 184 -1.78 16.27 16.42
C LYS A 184 -3.18 16.72 15.98
N MET A 185 -3.55 16.51 14.72
CA MET A 185 -4.91 16.81 14.24
C MET A 185 -5.94 15.85 14.83
N LEU A 186 -5.62 14.56 14.94
CA LEU A 186 -6.46 13.58 15.63
C LEU A 186 -6.63 13.93 17.11
N ASP A 187 -5.56 14.31 17.82
CA ASP A 187 -5.61 14.74 19.22
C ASP A 187 -6.58 15.92 19.42
N LYS A 188 -6.51 16.93 18.54
CA LYS A 188 -7.43 18.08 18.58
C LYS A 188 -8.89 17.68 18.34
N LYS A 189 -9.15 16.77 17.40
CA LYS A 189 -10.50 16.26 17.14
C LYS A 189 -11.04 15.44 18.31
N THR A 190 -10.21 14.57 18.91
CA THR A 190 -10.59 13.80 20.10
C THR A 190 -10.97 14.71 21.28
N ALA A 191 -10.22 15.79 21.52
CA ALA A 191 -10.52 16.73 22.60
C ALA A 191 -11.88 17.44 22.43
N ARG A 192 -12.39 17.53 21.20
CA ARG A 192 -13.67 18.16 20.86
C ARG A 192 -14.80 17.16 20.59
N TYR A 193 -14.52 15.87 20.75
CA TYR A 193 -15.45 14.79 20.37
C TYR A 193 -16.85 14.99 20.96
N LYS A 194 -16.96 15.25 22.26
CA LYS A 194 -18.25 15.47 22.92
C LYS A 194 -18.99 16.73 22.43
N GLN A 195 -18.27 17.75 21.97
CA GLN A 195 -18.89 18.99 21.46
C GLN A 195 -19.37 18.86 20.02
N GLU A 196 -18.70 18.02 19.22
CA GLU A 196 -18.97 17.86 17.78
C GLU A 196 -19.90 16.68 17.48
N CYS A 197 -19.94 15.65 18.33
CA CYS A 197 -20.74 14.44 18.10
C CYS A 197 -22.02 14.35 18.95
N ASP A 198 -22.06 14.96 20.14
CA ASP A 198 -23.33 15.17 20.87
C ASP A 198 -23.97 16.49 20.40
N ILE A 199 -24.48 16.50 19.16
CA ILE A 199 -25.39 17.57 18.75
C ILE A 199 -26.68 17.36 19.55
N PRO A 200 -27.09 18.28 20.45
CA PRO A 200 -28.39 18.13 21.10
C PRO A 200 -29.46 18.17 20.02
N LEU A 201 -30.23 17.08 19.90
CA LEU A 201 -31.48 17.07 19.15
C LEU A 201 -32.37 18.15 19.76
N THR A 202 -32.38 19.32 19.14
CA THR A 202 -33.31 20.37 19.50
C THR A 202 -34.65 19.94 18.95
N VAL A 203 -35.43 19.21 19.75
CA VAL A 203 -36.84 18.99 19.47
C VAL A 203 -37.51 20.33 19.71
N VAL A 204 -37.81 21.03 18.62
CA VAL A 204 -38.69 22.20 18.66
C VAL A 204 -40.08 21.67 19.04
N GLN A 205 -40.54 22.01 20.25
CA GLN A 205 -41.94 21.84 20.66
C GLN A 205 -42.78 23.01 20.15
#